data_AF-A0A285JTL2-F1
#
_entry.id   AF-A0A285JTL2-F1
#
_cell.length_a   1.000
_cell.length_b   1.000
_cell.length_c   1.000
_cell.angle_alpha   90.00
_cell.angle_beta   90.00
_cell.angle_gamma   90.00
#
_symmetry.space_group_name_H-M   'P 1'
#
loop_
_entity.id
_entity.type
_entity.pdbx_description
1 polymer ?
#
loop_
_entity_poly.entity_id
_entity_poly.type
_entity_poly.pdbx_seq_one_letter_code
_entity_poly.pdbx_strand_id
1 'polypeptide(L)'
;MEQLTVQAYLEERWQDIATLTFPAAGSGDWQRTEIHYLTDYAIEFLDSDECHAVSLNHPVSLFYDDDGQRGWMKWLDDIIPSGASRRYWIKALDLEGLNAAQQNFILLKFGTIAPVGNLRIKESLPDRHPLAETLRFTLDDVKNRAADFLDYAQQRGALSLTSLSLSLNGSVVIC
;
A
#
# COMPACT_ATOMS: atom_id res chain seq x y z
N MET A 1 -18.08 6.37 6.52
CA MET A 1 -17.56 5.29 5.66
C MET A 1 -16.18 5.73 5.22
N GLU A 2 -15.16 4.94 5.52
CA GLU A 2 -13.79 5.22 5.07
C GLU A 2 -13.55 4.48 3.75
N GLN A 3 -12.75 5.08 2.88
CA GLN A 3 -12.41 4.50 1.58
C GLN A 3 -10.98 4.85 1.17
N LEU A 4 -10.40 3.99 0.35
CA LEU A 4 -9.05 4.09 -0.20
C LEU A 4 -9.09 3.74 -1.69
N THR A 5 -8.30 4.45 -2.49
CA THR A 5 -8.21 4.22 -3.94
C THR A 5 -7.14 3.17 -4.22
N VAL A 6 -7.53 2.09 -4.87
CA VAL A 6 -6.62 1.03 -5.32
C VAL A 6 -6.12 1.39 -6.72
N GLN A 7 -4.81 1.40 -6.89
CA GLN A 7 -4.16 1.56 -8.17
C GLN A 7 -3.49 0.27 -8.61
N ALA A 8 -3.54 -0.02 -9.91
CA ALA A 8 -2.72 -1.04 -10.54
C ALA A 8 -1.65 -0.41 -11.46
N TYR A 9 -0.49 -1.03 -11.54
CA TYR A 9 0.56 -0.68 -12.48
C TYR A 9 0.33 -1.44 -13.79
N LEU A 10 -0.22 -0.73 -14.77
CA LEU A 10 -0.64 -1.26 -16.07
C LEU A 10 -0.12 -0.33 -17.16
N GLU A 11 0.40 -0.89 -18.25
CA GLU A 11 0.91 -0.10 -19.38
C GLU A 11 1.97 0.95 -18.96
N GLU A 12 2.88 0.54 -18.07
CA GLU A 12 3.96 1.42 -17.53
C GLU A 12 3.46 2.65 -16.76
N ARG A 13 2.21 2.64 -16.30
CA ARG A 13 1.61 3.72 -15.51
C ARG A 13 0.76 3.20 -14.37
N TRP A 14 0.66 3.99 -13.31
CA TRP A 14 -0.29 3.74 -12.23
C TRP A 14 -1.66 4.26 -12.63
N GLN A 15 -2.66 3.38 -12.59
CA GLN A 15 -4.04 3.67 -12.97
C GLN A 15 -4.96 3.40 -11.78
N ASP A 16 -5.93 4.28 -11.52
CA ASP A 16 -6.98 4.02 -10.53
C ASP A 16 -7.89 2.92 -11.10
N ILE A 17 -8.07 1.81 -10.38
CA ILE A 17 -8.85 0.67 -10.86
C ILE A 17 -10.08 0.38 -10.01
N ALA A 18 -10.03 0.71 -8.71
CA ALA A 18 -11.08 0.38 -7.77
C ALA A 18 -11.04 1.26 -6.52
N THR A 19 -12.13 1.24 -5.77
CA THR A 19 -12.25 1.81 -4.42
C THR A 19 -12.40 0.68 -3.42
N LEU A 20 -11.47 0.61 -2.47
CA LEU A 20 -11.56 -0.23 -1.28
C LEU A 20 -12.33 0.53 -0.20
N THR A 21 -13.40 -0.06 0.35
CA THR A 21 -14.24 0.59 1.36
C THR A 21 -14.29 -0.19 2.66
N PHE A 22 -14.49 0.54 3.77
CA PHE A 22 -14.66 0.01 5.12
C PHE A 22 -16.04 0.44 5.64
N PRO A 23 -17.13 -0.25 5.22
CA PRO A 23 -18.49 0.20 5.47
C PRO A 23 -18.84 0.28 6.96
N ALA A 24 -18.27 -0.61 7.78
CA ALA A 24 -18.55 -0.71 9.21
C ALA A 24 -17.56 0.08 10.10
N ALA A 25 -16.63 0.83 9.50
CA ALA A 25 -15.61 1.60 10.24
C ALA A 25 -16.24 2.61 11.23
N GLY A 26 -17.40 3.19 10.88
CA GLY A 26 -18.12 4.13 11.74
C GLY A 26 -18.65 3.52 13.04
N SER A 27 -18.86 2.20 13.07
CA SER A 27 -19.22 1.43 14.27
C SER A 27 -18.00 0.78 14.97
N GLY A 28 -16.78 1.08 14.50
CA GLY A 28 -15.55 0.52 15.05
C GLY A 28 -15.17 -0.86 14.51
N ASP A 29 -15.92 -1.39 13.52
CA ASP A 29 -15.58 -2.65 12.85
C ASP A 29 -14.78 -2.36 11.57
N TRP A 30 -13.49 -2.68 11.62
CA TRP A 30 -12.54 -2.50 10.53
C TRP A 30 -12.20 -3.80 9.79
N GLN A 31 -12.87 -4.90 10.17
CA GLN A 31 -12.66 -6.21 9.54
C GLN A 31 -13.52 -6.39 8.29
N ARG A 32 -14.60 -5.62 8.14
CA ARG A 32 -15.41 -5.64 6.90
C ARG A 32 -14.80 -4.73 5.85
N THR A 33 -14.41 -5.33 4.73
CA THR A 33 -13.90 -4.63 3.55
C THR A 33 -14.74 -4.98 2.32
N GLU A 34 -14.91 -4.02 1.41
CA GLU A 34 -15.55 -4.26 0.11
C GLU A 34 -14.70 -3.60 -0.99
N ILE A 35 -14.63 -4.24 -2.16
CA ILE A 35 -13.90 -3.74 -3.32
C ILE A 35 -14.89 -3.41 -4.43
N HIS A 36 -14.82 -2.17 -4.91
CA HIS A 36 -15.71 -1.66 -5.94
C HIS A 36 -14.84 -1.16 -7.10
N TYR A 37 -14.75 -1.94 -8.18
CA TYR A 37 -14.06 -1.48 -9.39
C TYR A 37 -14.73 -0.21 -9.94
N LEU A 38 -13.93 0.70 -10.50
CA LEU A 38 -14.48 1.90 -11.14
C LEU A 38 -15.37 1.47 -12.30
N THR A 39 -16.54 2.11 -12.45
CA THR A 39 -17.55 1.66 -13.43
C THR A 39 -17.00 1.54 -14.84
N ASP A 40 -16.31 2.57 -15.34
CA ASP A 40 -15.72 2.56 -16.69
C ASP A 40 -14.68 1.44 -16.84
N TYR A 41 -13.86 1.24 -15.80
CA TYR A 41 -12.85 0.18 -15.77
C TYR A 41 -13.49 -1.22 -15.74
N ALA A 42 -14.54 -1.40 -14.94
CA ALA A 42 -15.26 -2.67 -14.83
C ALA A 42 -15.99 -3.04 -16.12
N ILE A 43 -16.49 -2.06 -16.88
CA ILE A 43 -17.09 -2.29 -18.20
C ILE A 43 -16.04 -2.77 -19.20
N GLU A 44 -14.84 -2.19 -19.17
CA GLU A 44 -13.76 -2.52 -20.10
C GLU A 44 -13.15 -3.89 -19.83
N PHE A 45 -12.95 -4.25 -18.55
CA PHE A 45 -12.20 -5.44 -18.15
C PHE A 45 -13.07 -6.49 -17.44
N LEU A 46 -14.38 -6.50 -17.67
CA LEU A 46 -15.32 -7.40 -17.01
C LEU A 46 -14.84 -8.86 -17.03
N ASP A 47 -14.95 -9.53 -15.88
CA ASP A 47 -14.57 -10.93 -15.63
C ASP A 47 -13.06 -11.23 -15.75
N SER A 48 -12.21 -10.21 -15.91
CA SER A 48 -10.76 -10.40 -15.86
C SER A 48 -10.31 -10.78 -14.45
N ASP A 49 -9.47 -11.81 -14.32
CA ASP A 49 -8.91 -12.31 -13.05
C ASP A 49 -7.37 -12.14 -12.96
N GLU A 50 -6.76 -11.55 -13.99
CA GLU A 50 -5.31 -11.39 -14.13
C GLU A 50 -4.80 -10.01 -13.65
N CYS A 51 -3.91 -9.36 -14.42
CA CYS A 51 -3.30 -8.09 -14.06
C CYS A 51 -4.28 -6.93 -13.81
N HIS A 52 -5.51 -7.04 -14.35
CA HIS A 52 -6.57 -6.06 -14.18
C HIS A 52 -7.35 -6.20 -12.86
N ALA A 53 -7.24 -7.35 -12.19
CA ALA A 53 -7.93 -7.64 -10.95
C ALA A 53 -7.04 -7.40 -9.72
N VAL A 54 -7.67 -7.15 -8.57
CA VAL A 54 -6.97 -7.04 -7.28
C VAL A 54 -6.50 -8.41 -6.76
N SER A 55 -7.11 -9.50 -7.24
CA SER A 55 -6.78 -10.88 -6.86
C SER A 55 -7.59 -11.86 -7.71
N LEU A 56 -7.08 -13.08 -7.90
CA LEU A 56 -7.81 -14.20 -8.54
C LEU A 56 -9.17 -14.48 -7.87
N ASN A 57 -9.26 -14.34 -6.54
CA ASN A 57 -10.50 -14.52 -5.79
C ASN A 57 -11.47 -13.32 -5.85
N HIS A 58 -11.08 -12.22 -6.52
CA HIS A 58 -11.86 -10.99 -6.64
C HIS A 58 -11.69 -10.45 -8.07
N PRO A 59 -12.19 -11.17 -9.09
CA PRO A 59 -12.11 -10.73 -10.49
C PRO A 59 -12.83 -9.40 -10.69
N VAL A 60 -12.54 -8.74 -11.81
CA VAL A 60 -13.20 -7.48 -12.17
C VAL A 60 -14.70 -7.71 -12.35
N SER A 61 -15.51 -7.00 -11.57
CA SER A 61 -16.96 -7.10 -11.58
C SER A 61 -17.60 -5.72 -11.50
N LEU A 62 -18.80 -5.58 -12.09
CA LEU A 62 -19.63 -4.38 -11.98
C LEU A 62 -20.19 -4.15 -10.58
N PHE A 63 -20.38 -5.23 -9.82
CA PHE A 63 -20.93 -5.19 -8.48
C PHE A 63 -20.06 -6.02 -7.54
N TYR A 64 -19.87 -5.50 -6.34
CA TYR A 64 -19.27 -6.28 -5.27
C TYR A 64 -20.22 -7.40 -4.86
N ASP A 65 -19.75 -8.64 -4.94
CA ASP A 65 -20.37 -9.81 -4.34
C ASP A 65 -19.31 -10.53 -3.49
N ASP A 66 -19.68 -10.93 -2.29
CA ASP A 66 -18.80 -11.62 -1.36
C ASP A 66 -19.12 -13.12 -1.24
N ASP A 67 -20.09 -13.63 -2.01
CA ASP A 67 -20.58 -15.01 -1.94
C ASP A 67 -20.96 -15.43 -0.50
N GLY A 68 -21.33 -14.46 0.35
CA GLY A 68 -21.61 -14.64 1.77
C GLY A 68 -20.38 -14.61 2.69
N GLN A 69 -19.16 -14.50 2.17
CA GLN A 69 -17.91 -14.37 2.92
C GLN A 69 -17.55 -12.92 3.24
N ARG A 70 -18.43 -12.27 4.00
CA ARG A 70 -18.23 -10.91 4.51
C ARG A 70 -16.97 -10.86 5.37
N GLY A 71 -16.03 -9.96 5.08
CA GLY A 71 -14.89 -9.75 5.97
C GLY A 71 -13.68 -9.14 5.31
N TRP A 72 -12.52 -9.50 5.84
CA TRP A 72 -11.23 -8.95 5.46
C TRP A 72 -10.70 -9.63 4.20
N MET A 73 -10.44 -8.85 3.15
CA MET A 73 -9.88 -9.35 1.91
C MET A 73 -8.41 -9.72 2.07
N LYS A 74 -8.09 -10.98 1.77
CA LYS A 74 -6.75 -11.55 2.01
C LYS A 74 -5.64 -10.94 1.17
N TRP A 75 -5.95 -10.44 -0.03
CA TRP A 75 -4.97 -9.76 -0.88
C TRP A 75 -4.40 -8.48 -0.23
N LEU A 76 -5.12 -7.89 0.74
CA LEU A 76 -4.61 -6.74 1.49
C LEU A 76 -3.38 -7.10 2.33
N ASP A 77 -3.28 -8.35 2.80
CA ASP A 77 -2.15 -8.81 3.59
C ASP A 77 -0.84 -8.83 2.77
N ASP A 78 -0.94 -8.89 1.43
CA ASP A 78 0.21 -8.89 0.52
C ASP A 78 0.80 -7.49 0.30
N ILE A 79 -0.03 -6.44 0.43
CA ILE A 79 0.42 -5.05 0.22
C ILE A 79 0.73 -4.31 1.53
N ILE A 80 0.14 -4.73 2.66
CA ILE A 80 0.36 -4.10 3.96
C ILE A 80 1.80 -4.33 4.44
N PRO A 81 2.47 -3.30 5.00
CA PRO A 81 3.76 -3.47 5.65
C PRO A 81 3.76 -4.60 6.68
N SER A 82 4.75 -5.47 6.59
CA SER A 82 4.98 -6.58 7.52
C SER A 82 6.36 -6.47 8.18
N GLY A 83 6.60 -7.30 9.19
CA GLY A 83 7.91 -7.41 9.85
C GLY A 83 8.44 -6.09 10.40
N ALA A 84 9.66 -5.71 10.00
CA ALA A 84 10.33 -4.50 10.49
C ALA A 84 9.65 -3.21 10.03
N SER A 85 9.17 -3.15 8.78
CA SER A 85 8.46 -1.99 8.24
C SER A 85 7.17 -1.73 9.02
N ARG A 86 6.42 -2.79 9.33
CA ARG A 86 5.22 -2.67 10.19
C ARG A 86 5.53 -2.06 11.55
N ARG A 87 6.57 -2.56 12.24
CA ARG A 87 6.97 -2.06 13.57
C ARG A 87 7.37 -0.60 13.52
N TYR A 88 8.09 -0.20 12.47
CA TYR A 88 8.45 1.19 12.23
C TYR A 88 7.21 2.07 12.08
N TRP A 89 6.27 1.72 11.18
CA TRP A 89 5.07 2.51 10.94
C TRP A 89 4.12 2.57 12.14
N ILE A 90 3.97 1.47 12.90
CA ILE A 90 3.18 1.46 14.14
C ILE A 90 3.73 2.49 15.13
N LYS A 91 5.05 2.57 15.30
CA LYS A 91 5.68 3.55 16.18
C LYS A 91 5.60 4.97 15.63
N ALA A 92 5.92 5.14 14.33
CA ALA A 92 5.98 6.45 13.67
C ALA A 92 4.62 7.16 13.62
N LEU A 93 3.52 6.40 13.53
CA LEU A 93 2.15 6.90 13.48
C LEU A 93 1.40 6.79 14.82
N ASP A 94 2.09 6.40 15.90
CA ASP A 94 1.53 6.25 17.25
C ASP A 94 0.30 5.31 17.31
N LEU A 95 0.43 4.10 16.75
CA LEU A 95 -0.69 3.15 16.57
C LEU A 95 -0.74 2.03 17.61
N GLU A 96 0.15 2.05 18.62
CA GLU A 96 0.32 0.97 19.59
C GLU A 96 -0.95 0.70 20.43
N GLY A 97 -1.78 1.73 20.65
CA GLY A 97 -3.05 1.62 21.38
C GLY A 97 -4.24 1.12 20.55
N LEU A 98 -4.09 0.96 19.24
CA LEU A 98 -5.17 0.58 18.33
C LEU A 98 -5.23 -0.94 18.14
N ASN A 99 -6.42 -1.46 17.85
CA ASN A 99 -6.56 -2.87 17.49
C ASN A 99 -5.94 -3.17 16.12
N ALA A 100 -5.63 -4.44 15.85
CA ALA A 100 -4.93 -4.84 14.62
C ALA A 100 -5.66 -4.43 13.32
N ALA A 101 -7.00 -4.42 13.32
CA ALA A 101 -7.80 -4.06 12.14
C ALA A 101 -7.71 -2.56 11.85
N GLN A 102 -7.78 -1.73 12.90
CA GLN A 102 -7.55 -0.29 12.82
C GLN A 102 -6.13 0.03 12.36
N GLN A 103 -5.13 -0.64 12.93
CA GLN A 103 -3.75 -0.51 12.49
C GLN A 103 -3.62 -0.85 11.00
N ASN A 104 -4.23 -1.93 10.53
CA ASN A 104 -4.17 -2.33 9.13
C ASN A 104 -4.76 -1.27 8.20
N PHE A 105 -5.91 -0.67 8.53
CA PHE A 105 -6.47 0.44 7.76
C PHE A 105 -5.49 1.62 7.66
N ILE A 106 -4.91 2.03 8.79
CA ILE A 106 -3.98 3.18 8.82
C ILE A 106 -2.68 2.83 8.06
N LEU A 107 -2.19 1.61 8.18
CA LEU A 107 -1.04 1.12 7.43
C LEU A 107 -1.32 1.05 5.93
N LEU A 108 -2.52 0.64 5.50
CA LEU A 108 -2.93 0.76 4.09
C LEU A 108 -2.89 2.21 3.65
N LYS A 109 -3.46 3.12 4.46
CA LYS A 109 -3.58 4.53 4.13
C LYS A 109 -2.25 5.28 4.07
N PHE A 110 -1.24 4.91 4.87
CA PHE A 110 0.01 5.68 4.97
C PHE A 110 1.29 4.88 4.73
N GLY A 111 1.24 3.55 4.86
CA GLY A 111 2.41 2.68 4.82
C GLY A 111 2.59 1.89 3.53
N THR A 112 1.67 1.97 2.56
CA THR A 112 1.71 1.19 1.30
C THR A 112 2.22 1.97 0.09
N ILE A 113 3.32 2.70 0.29
CA ILE A 113 3.85 3.66 -0.70
C ILE A 113 4.39 2.95 -1.95
N ALA A 114 5.20 1.90 -1.75
CA ALA A 114 5.69 1.00 -2.80
C ALA A 114 5.68 -0.46 -2.29
N PRO A 115 4.48 -1.06 -2.17
CA PRO A 115 4.35 -2.48 -1.87
C PRO A 115 4.93 -3.32 -3.01
N VAL A 116 5.23 -4.58 -2.70
CA VAL A 116 5.66 -5.54 -3.72
C VAL A 116 4.46 -5.91 -4.60
N GLY A 117 4.66 -5.91 -5.92
CA GLY A 117 3.63 -6.32 -6.89
C GLY A 117 3.14 -5.18 -7.78
N ASN A 118 1.97 -5.38 -8.37
CA ASN A 118 1.34 -4.44 -9.31
C ASN A 118 0.27 -3.56 -8.66
N LEU A 119 -0.04 -3.72 -7.37
CA LEU A 119 -1.11 -2.97 -6.69
C LEU A 119 -0.54 -2.02 -5.64
N ARG A 120 -1.19 -0.87 -5.42
CA ARG A 120 -0.90 0.03 -4.29
C ARG A 120 -2.13 0.83 -3.86
N ILE A 121 -2.03 1.49 -2.71
CA ILE A 121 -3.04 2.47 -2.26
C ILE A 121 -2.58 3.89 -2.60
N LYS A 122 -3.41 4.64 -3.33
CA LYS A 122 -3.10 5.99 -3.80
C LYS A 122 -2.86 6.98 -2.65
N GLU A 123 -3.66 6.90 -1.60
CA GLU A 123 -3.62 7.80 -0.45
C GLU A 123 -2.32 7.67 0.36
N SER A 124 -1.60 6.56 0.22
CA SER A 124 -0.31 6.36 0.88
C SER A 124 0.82 7.14 0.25
N LEU A 125 0.64 7.64 -0.98
CA LEU A 125 1.69 8.34 -1.70
C LEU A 125 1.97 9.68 -1.01
N PRO A 126 3.22 9.95 -0.60
CA PRO A 126 3.57 11.25 -0.08
C PRO A 126 3.49 12.29 -1.19
N ASP A 127 3.31 13.55 -0.81
CA ASP A 127 3.50 14.66 -1.72
C ASP A 127 4.89 14.57 -2.36
N ARG A 128 4.96 14.75 -3.69
CA ARG A 128 6.23 14.69 -4.40
C ARG A 128 7.16 15.78 -3.90
N HIS A 129 8.18 15.38 -3.15
CA HIS A 129 9.24 16.28 -2.71
C HIS A 129 10.45 16.14 -3.66
N PRO A 130 10.89 17.20 -4.36
CA PRO A 130 11.99 17.13 -5.33
C PRO A 130 13.29 16.51 -4.78
N LEU A 131 13.57 16.71 -3.48
CA LEU A 131 14.71 16.09 -2.81
C LEU A 131 14.64 14.56 -2.80
N ALA A 132 13.44 13.97 -2.64
CA ALA A 132 13.28 12.52 -2.57
C ALA A 132 13.69 11.83 -3.89
N GLU A 133 13.46 12.48 -5.04
CA GLU A 133 13.81 11.93 -6.37
C GLU A 133 15.33 11.80 -6.58
N THR A 134 16.10 12.66 -5.90
CA THR A 134 17.56 12.76 -6.03
C THR A 134 18.31 12.12 -4.87
N LEU A 135 17.62 11.77 -3.78
CA LEU A 135 18.26 11.24 -2.58
C LEU A 135 18.81 9.83 -2.85
N ARG A 136 20.08 9.63 -2.52
CA ARG A 136 20.79 8.36 -2.65
C ARG A 136 21.53 8.10 -1.35
N PHE A 137 21.60 6.83 -0.96
CA PHE A 137 22.33 6.39 0.22
C PHE A 137 23.50 5.52 -0.20
N THR A 138 24.63 5.67 0.46
CA THR A 138 25.78 4.78 0.24
C THR A 138 25.53 3.41 0.86
N LEU A 139 26.25 2.38 0.41
CA LEU A 139 26.21 1.08 1.08
C LEU A 139 26.61 1.18 2.55
N ASP A 140 27.54 2.07 2.89
CA ASP A 140 27.98 2.28 4.26
C ASP A 140 26.92 2.98 5.12
N ASP A 141 26.12 3.89 4.54
CA ASP A 141 24.95 4.48 5.21
C ASP A 141 23.95 3.39 5.64
N VAL A 142 23.73 2.38 4.78
CA VAL A 142 22.79 1.29 5.05
C VAL A 142 23.36 0.28 6.04
N LYS A 143 24.61 -0.18 5.80
CA LYS A 143 25.28 -1.20 6.64
C LYS A 143 25.46 -0.75 8.08
N ASN A 144 25.93 0.48 8.28
CA ASN A 144 26.31 0.94 9.61
C ASN A 144 25.13 1.39 10.47
N ARG A 145 23.93 1.58 9.87
CA ARG A 145 22.74 2.08 10.57
C ARG A 145 21.64 1.04 10.74
N ALA A 146 21.64 -0.05 9.97
CA ALA A 146 20.75 -1.20 10.13
C ALA A 146 19.29 -0.80 10.46
N ALA A 147 18.83 -1.02 11.71
CA ALA A 147 17.47 -0.71 12.14
C ALA A 147 17.15 0.80 12.19
N ASP A 148 18.14 1.65 12.45
CA ASP A 148 18.02 3.12 12.53
C ASP A 148 18.12 3.78 11.15
N PHE A 149 18.39 3.01 10.10
CA PHE A 149 18.48 3.54 8.75
C PHE A 149 17.17 4.19 8.30
N LEU A 150 16.02 3.66 8.71
CA LEU A 150 14.70 4.20 8.37
C LEU A 150 14.52 5.61 8.94
N ASP A 151 14.83 5.80 10.23
CA ASP A 151 14.78 7.10 10.88
C ASP A 151 15.75 8.10 10.23
N TYR A 152 16.95 7.64 9.88
CA TYR A 152 17.94 8.45 9.18
C TYR A 152 17.48 8.88 7.78
N ALA A 153 16.90 7.96 7.01
CA ALA A 153 16.42 8.23 5.68
C ALA A 153 15.25 9.23 5.71
N GLN A 154 14.34 9.08 6.68
CA GLN A 154 13.25 10.03 6.90
C GLN A 154 13.77 11.42 7.26
N GLN A 155 14.75 11.55 8.16
CA GLN A 155 15.40 12.83 8.49
C GLN A 155 16.04 13.51 7.28
N ARG A 156 16.47 12.73 6.28
CA ARG A 156 17.05 13.22 5.02
C ARG A 156 16.00 13.55 3.96
N GLY A 157 14.71 13.36 4.25
CA GLY A 157 13.61 13.64 3.35
C GLY A 157 13.20 12.46 2.44
N ALA A 158 13.68 11.24 2.69
CA ALA A 158 13.12 10.04 2.07
C ALA A 158 11.87 9.60 2.83
N LEU A 159 10.70 9.94 2.29
CA LEU A 159 9.39 9.59 2.87
C LEU A 159 8.83 8.24 2.38
N SER A 160 9.37 7.67 1.30
CA SER A 160 8.99 6.35 0.81
C SER A 160 10.04 5.33 1.23
N LEU A 161 9.73 4.44 2.17
CA LEU A 161 10.65 3.43 2.70
C LEU A 161 9.96 2.06 2.73
N THR A 162 9.47 1.59 1.59
CA THR A 162 8.91 0.22 1.50
C THR A 162 9.79 -0.70 0.68
N SER A 163 10.69 -0.17 -0.16
CA SER A 163 11.68 -0.98 -0.87
C SER A 163 13.05 -0.28 -0.99
N LEU A 164 14.13 -1.06 -0.83
CA LEU A 164 15.48 -0.62 -1.16
C LEU A 164 15.88 -1.27 -2.49
N SER A 165 16.16 -0.45 -3.50
CA SER A 165 16.72 -0.92 -4.77
C SER A 165 18.20 -0.59 -4.85
N LEU A 166 19.02 -1.60 -5.15
CA LEU A 166 20.44 -1.39 -5.39
C LEU A 166 20.63 -0.91 -6.82
N SER A 167 21.19 0.29 -6.99
CA SER A 167 21.63 0.77 -8.29
C SER A 167 22.91 0.03 -8.71
N LEU A 168 23.08 -0.19 -10.02
CA LEU A 168 24.28 -0.77 -10.64
C LEU A 168 25.58 -0.04 -10.23
N ASN A 169 25.49 1.23 -9.81
CA ASN A 169 26.63 2.03 -9.36
C ASN A 169 26.96 1.87 -7.86
N GLY A 170 26.40 0.87 -7.17
CA GLY A 170 26.65 0.62 -5.74
C GLY A 170 26.00 1.64 -4.79
N SER A 171 25.05 2.42 -5.30
CA SER A 171 24.22 3.34 -4.51
C SER A 171 22.86 2.70 -4.22
N VAL A 172 22.29 3.00 -3.06
CA VAL A 172 20.97 2.50 -2.67
C VAL A 172 19.94 3.59 -2.91
N VAL A 173 18.92 3.26 -3.68
CA VAL A 173 17.74 4.10 -3.92
C VAL A 173 16.62 3.58 -3.07
N ILE A 174 15.88 4.49 -2.46
CA ILE A 174 14.70 4.15 -1.67
C ILE A 174 13.49 4.43 -2.54
N CYS A 175 12.71 3.38 -2.80
CA CYS A 175 11.52 3.41 -3.63
C CYS A 175 10.30 3.12 -2.77
#